data_AF-A0A356SZQ9-F1
#
_entry.id   AF-A0A356SZQ9-F1
#
_cell.length_a   1.000
_cell.length_b   1.000
_cell.length_c   1.000
_cell.angle_alpha   90.00
_cell.angle_beta   90.00
_cell.angle_gamma   90.00
#
_symmetry.space_group_name_H-M   'P 1'
#
loop_
_entity.id
_entity.type
_entity.pdbx_description
1 polymer ?
#
loop_
_entity_poly.entity_id
_entity_poly.type
_entity_poly.pdbx_seq_one_letter_code
_entity_poly.pdbx_strand_id
1 'polypeptide(L)'
;MLRSAERELGVGDGSLSIQIGRATAERELTTTHRLFMQTATPTMAVERIPQLFRTYHSAGRAEIERASAGGFRVVMHDVVPDTLTHAMALSGFWQRLLELAGGRDVKASVVSCRERGDDATVTILRWR
;
A
#
# COMPACT_ATOMS: atom_id res chain seq x y z
N MET A 1 -15.27 7.72 0.56
CA MET A 1 -15.40 7.14 -0.79
C MET A 1 -15.15 5.64 -0.79
N LEU A 2 -13.95 5.16 -0.42
CA LEU A 2 -13.62 3.71 -0.42
C LEU A 2 -14.60 2.85 0.38
N ARG A 3 -14.92 3.23 1.63
CA ARG A 3 -15.92 2.52 2.44
C ARG A 3 -17.30 2.43 1.77
N SER A 4 -17.75 3.48 1.08
CA SER A 4 -19.03 3.46 0.37
C SER A 4 -18.96 2.54 -0.86
N ALA A 5 -17.86 2.60 -1.63
CA ALA A 5 -17.64 1.73 -2.77
C ALA A 5 -17.62 0.25 -2.34
N GLU A 6 -16.93 -0.08 -1.25
CA GLU A 6 -16.90 -1.44 -0.69
C GLU A 6 -18.30 -1.93 -0.31
N ARG A 7 -19.14 -1.07 0.27
CA ARG A 7 -20.51 -1.40 0.67
C ARG A 7 -21.45 -1.58 -0.52
N GLU A 8 -21.30 -0.76 -1.55
CA GLU A 8 -22.26 -0.70 -2.67
C GLU A 8 -21.90 -1.64 -3.82
N LEU A 9 -20.60 -1.88 -4.04
CA LEU A 9 -20.08 -2.63 -5.17
C LEU A 9 -19.22 -3.84 -4.75
N GLY A 10 -18.77 -3.87 -3.50
CA GLY A 10 -17.97 -4.96 -2.94
C GLY A 10 -18.80 -5.98 -2.17
N VAL A 11 -18.10 -6.92 -1.55
CA VAL A 11 -18.69 -7.95 -0.68
C VAL A 11 -18.46 -7.65 0.81
N GLY A 12 -17.88 -6.49 1.12
CA GLY A 12 -17.64 -6.03 2.50
C GLY A 12 -16.37 -6.57 3.16
N ASP A 13 -15.54 -7.31 2.44
CA ASP A 13 -14.28 -7.87 2.96
C ASP A 13 -13.05 -7.01 2.65
N GLY A 14 -13.21 -5.92 1.90
CA GLY A 14 -12.13 -5.01 1.52
C GLY A 14 -11.39 -5.41 0.24
N SER A 15 -11.79 -6.50 -0.41
CA SER A 15 -11.19 -6.97 -1.67
C SER A 15 -11.33 -5.94 -2.79
N LEU A 16 -12.46 -5.23 -2.86
CA LEU A 16 -12.64 -4.16 -3.85
C LEU A 16 -11.68 -2.99 -3.58
N SER A 17 -11.50 -2.60 -2.32
CA SER A 17 -10.53 -1.58 -1.93
C SER A 17 -9.11 -1.95 -2.36
N ILE A 18 -8.69 -3.21 -2.17
CA ILE A 18 -7.40 -3.73 -2.65
C ILE A 18 -7.31 -3.61 -4.19
N GLN A 19 -8.35 -4.01 -4.92
CA GLN A 19 -8.38 -3.94 -6.38
C GLN A 19 -8.27 -2.50 -6.90
N ILE A 20 -8.97 -1.56 -6.27
CA ILE A 20 -8.88 -0.12 -6.58
C ILE A 20 -7.44 0.37 -6.38
N GLY A 21 -6.80 -0.01 -5.27
CA GLY A 21 -5.40 0.29 -5.00
C GLY A 21 -4.46 -0.23 -6.08
N ARG A 22 -4.62 -1.50 -6.47
CA ARG A 22 -3.84 -2.13 -7.54
C ARG A 22 -4.03 -1.44 -8.89
N ALA A 23 -5.27 -1.15 -9.27
CA ALA A 23 -5.58 -0.47 -10.53
C ALA A 23 -5.02 0.96 -10.56
N THR A 24 -5.07 1.65 -9.42
CA THR A 24 -4.46 2.98 -9.27
C THR A 24 -2.95 2.90 -9.42
N ALA A 25 -2.29 1.95 -8.75
CA ALA A 25 -0.85 1.72 -8.92
C ALA A 25 -0.48 1.39 -10.36
N GLU A 26 -1.23 0.51 -11.03
CA GLU A 26 -0.97 0.18 -12.43
C GLU A 26 -0.95 1.42 -13.30
N ARG A 27 -1.99 2.26 -13.20
CA ARG A 27 -2.08 3.50 -13.98
C ARG A 27 -0.95 4.46 -13.63
N GLU A 28 -0.79 4.80 -12.36
CA GLU A 28 0.14 5.86 -11.94
C GLU A 28 1.61 5.46 -12.12
N LEU A 29 1.95 4.21 -11.84
CA LEU A 29 3.33 3.74 -11.87
C LEU A 29 3.82 3.51 -13.30
N THR A 30 2.94 3.11 -14.22
CA THR A 30 3.29 2.93 -15.63
C THR A 30 3.22 4.22 -16.45
N THR A 31 2.67 5.30 -15.89
CA THR A 31 2.59 6.62 -16.53
C THR A 31 3.46 7.64 -15.80
N THR A 32 2.96 8.23 -14.71
CA THR A 32 3.61 9.29 -13.91
C THR A 32 4.98 8.88 -13.38
N HIS A 33 5.15 7.62 -12.96
CA HIS A 33 6.42 7.11 -12.42
C HIS A 33 7.16 6.14 -13.35
N ARG A 34 6.84 6.13 -14.65
CA ARG A 34 7.36 5.16 -15.62
C ARG A 34 8.88 5.06 -15.63
N LEU A 35 9.58 6.20 -15.63
CA LEU A 35 11.04 6.24 -15.70
C LEU A 35 11.69 5.58 -14.46
N PHE A 36 11.12 5.80 -13.27
CA PHE A 36 11.58 5.12 -12.06
C PHE A 36 11.35 3.61 -12.17
N MET A 37 10.16 3.20 -12.63
CA MET A 37 9.81 1.78 -12.73
C MET A 37 10.67 0.99 -13.72
N GLN A 38 11.23 1.63 -14.76
CA GLN A 38 12.11 0.96 -15.74
C GLN A 38 13.39 0.37 -15.14
N THR A 39 13.84 0.88 -14.00
CA THR A 39 15.10 0.47 -13.36
C THR A 39 14.92 0.04 -11.91
N ALA A 40 13.68 0.06 -11.40
CA ALA A 40 13.39 -0.25 -10.01
C ALA A 40 13.55 -1.74 -9.72
N THR A 41 14.22 -2.05 -8.62
CA THR A 41 14.15 -3.36 -7.96
C THR A 41 13.08 -3.34 -6.86
N PRO A 42 12.59 -4.48 -6.34
CA PRO A 42 11.59 -4.48 -5.28
C PRO A 42 12.06 -3.74 -4.02
N THR A 43 13.34 -3.88 -3.66
CA THR A 43 13.92 -3.15 -2.52
C THR A 43 13.90 -1.64 -2.74
N MET A 44 14.34 -1.17 -3.91
CA MET A 44 14.29 0.27 -4.26
C MET A 44 12.86 0.80 -4.26
N ALA A 45 11.91 -0.02 -4.73
CA ALA A 45 10.50 0.33 -4.77
C ALA A 45 9.89 0.44 -3.36
N VAL A 46 10.22 -0.47 -2.42
CA VAL A 46 9.81 -0.34 -1.01
C VAL A 46 10.35 0.95 -0.40
N GLU A 47 11.64 1.24 -0.60
CA GLU A 47 12.27 2.45 -0.05
C GLU A 47 11.67 3.74 -0.60
N ARG A 48 11.01 3.68 -1.77
CA ARG A 48 10.30 4.80 -2.39
C ARG A 48 8.91 5.08 -1.80
N ILE A 49 8.33 4.15 -1.03
CA ILE A 49 6.96 4.24 -0.50
C ILE A 49 6.71 5.55 0.28
N PRO A 50 7.57 5.98 1.23
CA PRO A 50 7.34 7.24 1.95
C PRO A 50 7.20 8.46 1.05
N GLN A 51 7.98 8.48 -0.04
CA GLN A 51 7.91 9.58 -1.01
C GLN A 51 6.64 9.50 -1.86
N LEU A 52 6.30 8.31 -2.38
CA LEU A 52 5.05 8.12 -3.14
C LEU A 52 3.83 8.49 -2.29
N PHE A 53 3.81 8.08 -1.02
CA PHE A 53 2.72 8.41 -0.11
C PHE A 53 2.53 9.93 0.00
N ARG A 54 3.61 10.69 0.23
CA ARG A 54 3.57 12.17 0.30
C ARG A 54 3.15 12.83 -1.00
N THR A 55 3.41 12.22 -2.16
CA THR A 55 2.95 12.76 -3.45
C THR A 55 1.42 12.72 -3.59
N TYR A 56 0.78 11.70 -3.02
CA TYR A 56 -0.67 11.48 -3.19
C TYR A 56 -1.51 11.89 -1.97
N HIS A 57 -0.90 12.26 -0.84
CA HIS A 57 -1.60 12.58 0.40
C HIS A 57 -1.11 13.91 0.96
N SER A 58 -2.06 14.75 1.38
CA SER A 58 -1.79 16.04 2.02
C SER A 58 -1.47 15.94 3.52
N ALA A 59 -1.77 14.79 4.14
CA ALA A 59 -1.56 14.52 5.55
C ALA A 59 -1.06 13.10 5.79
N GLY A 60 -0.41 12.91 6.93
CA GLY A 60 0.20 11.66 7.36
C GLY A 60 1.53 11.35 6.70
N ARG A 61 2.18 10.28 7.16
CA ARG A 61 3.41 9.74 6.57
C ARG A 61 3.43 8.22 6.65
N ALA A 62 4.11 7.61 5.68
CA ALA A 62 4.51 6.21 5.74
C ALA A 62 5.98 6.13 6.19
N GLU A 63 6.25 5.24 7.14
CA GLU A 63 7.58 4.86 7.59
C GLU A 63 7.86 3.40 7.20
N ILE A 64 9.10 3.11 6.82
CA ILE A 64 9.51 1.77 6.40
C ILE A 64 10.47 1.20 7.43
N GLU A 65 10.12 0.03 7.95
CA GLU A 65 10.97 -0.73 8.85
C GLU A 65 11.28 -2.09 8.23
N ARG A 66 12.48 -2.63 8.48
CA ARG A 66 12.79 -4.02 8.13
C ARG A 66 12.10 -4.95 9.11
N ALA A 67 11.40 -5.98 8.61
CA ALA A 67 10.79 -6.99 9.46
C ALA A 67 11.83 -8.04 9.89
N SER A 68 11.84 -8.43 11.16
CA SER A 68 12.77 -9.42 11.73
C SER A 68 12.70 -10.79 11.06
N ALA A 69 11.50 -11.24 10.67
CA ALA A 69 11.26 -12.50 9.95
C ALA A 69 11.41 -12.38 8.41
N GLY A 70 12.04 -11.30 7.93
CA GLY A 70 12.13 -10.98 6.50
C GLY A 70 10.92 -10.20 5.98
N GLY A 71 11.19 -9.35 4.99
CA GLY A 71 10.25 -8.38 4.44
C GLY A 71 10.36 -7.00 5.08
N PHE A 72 9.35 -6.17 4.83
CA PHE A 72 9.29 -4.78 5.30
C PHE A 72 7.93 -4.49 5.94
N ARG A 73 7.92 -3.63 6.95
CA ARG A 73 6.70 -3.07 7.55
C ARG A 73 6.55 -1.64 7.06
N VAL A 74 5.34 -1.30 6.62
CA VAL A 74 4.93 0.08 6.37
C VAL A 74 4.09 0.52 7.56
N VAL A 75 4.59 1.47 8.34
CA VAL A 75 3.90 2.02 9.51
C VAL A 75 3.33 3.38 9.16
N MET A 76 2.03 3.55 9.39
CA MET A 76 1.30 4.77 9.05
C MET A 76 1.16 5.68 10.27
N HIS A 77 1.57 6.93 10.12
CA HIS A 77 1.49 7.95 11.15
C HIS A 77 0.66 9.13 10.68
N ASP A 78 -0.18 9.67 11.58
CA ASP A 78 -0.96 10.90 11.38
C ASP A 78 -1.83 10.92 10.11
N VAL A 79 -2.24 9.74 9.64
CA VAL A 79 -3.16 9.59 8.50
C VAL A 79 -4.57 9.91 8.97
N VAL A 80 -5.29 10.78 8.25
CA VAL A 80 -6.66 11.16 8.60
C VAL A 80 -7.54 11.18 7.35
N PRO A 81 -8.64 10.39 7.28
CA PRO A 81 -9.03 9.37 8.26
C PRO A 81 -8.23 8.05 8.10
N ASP A 82 -7.77 7.47 9.22
CA ASP A 82 -7.04 6.18 9.27
C ASP A 82 -8.01 4.99 9.20
N THR A 83 -8.60 4.76 8.03
CA THR A 83 -9.63 3.71 7.83
C THR A 83 -9.03 2.41 7.31
N LEU A 84 -9.65 1.28 7.64
CA LEU A 84 -9.22 -0.03 7.14
C LEU A 84 -9.30 -0.11 5.62
N THR A 85 -10.39 0.38 5.03
CA THR A 85 -10.56 0.36 3.55
C THR A 85 -9.49 1.18 2.84
N HIS A 86 -9.02 2.29 3.42
CA HIS A 86 -7.87 3.03 2.89
C HIS A 86 -6.56 2.27 3.06
N ALA A 87 -6.32 1.66 4.23
CA ALA A 87 -5.15 0.82 4.46
C ALA A 87 -5.08 -0.36 3.46
N MET A 88 -6.23 -0.97 3.15
CA MET A 88 -6.36 -2.06 2.17
C MET A 88 -6.14 -1.59 0.72
N ALA A 89 -6.60 -0.39 0.38
CA ALA A 89 -6.26 0.21 -0.91
C ALA A 89 -4.76 0.49 -1.03
N LEU A 90 -4.13 1.03 0.02
CA LEU A 90 -2.68 1.23 0.06
C LEU A 90 -1.92 -0.09 -0.06
N SER A 91 -2.36 -1.16 0.62
CA SER A 91 -1.72 -2.47 0.48
C SER A 91 -1.81 -3.01 -0.95
N GLY A 92 -2.96 -2.83 -1.62
CA GLY A 92 -3.10 -3.17 -3.04
C GLY A 92 -2.16 -2.36 -3.93
N PHE A 93 -2.03 -1.05 -3.68
CA PHE A 93 -1.11 -0.19 -4.39
C PHE A 93 0.35 -0.67 -4.24
N TRP A 94 0.79 -0.90 -3.00
CA TRP A 94 2.16 -1.34 -2.72
C TRP A 94 2.46 -2.74 -3.24
N GLN A 95 1.48 -3.64 -3.21
CA GLN A 95 1.64 -4.95 -3.83
C GLN A 95 1.95 -4.80 -5.32
N ARG A 96 1.18 -3.98 -6.03
CA ARG A 96 1.37 -3.78 -7.47
C ARG A 96 2.66 -3.05 -7.79
N LEU A 97 3.06 -2.09 -6.97
CA LEU A 97 4.37 -1.42 -7.05
C LEU A 97 5.52 -2.44 -7.06
N LEU A 98 5.51 -3.40 -6.13
CA LEU A 98 6.58 -4.39 -6.02
C LEU A 98 6.56 -5.41 -7.15
N GLU A 99 5.37 -5.81 -7.62
CA GLU A 99 5.23 -6.67 -8.79
C GLU A 99 5.82 -6.01 -10.05
N LEU A 100 5.49 -4.73 -10.28
CA LEU A 100 6.03 -3.95 -11.40
C LEU A 100 7.54 -3.72 -11.29
N ALA A 101 8.08 -3.71 -10.07
CA ALA A 101 9.52 -3.65 -9.81
C ALA A 101 10.23 -5.01 -9.92
N GLY A 102 9.53 -6.06 -10.41
CA GLY A 102 10.09 -7.39 -10.65
C GLY A 102 10.00 -8.37 -9.47
N GLY A 103 9.27 -8.02 -8.41
CA GLY A 103 9.03 -8.91 -7.28
C GLY A 103 8.12 -10.09 -7.67
N ARG A 104 8.45 -11.30 -7.20
CA ARG A 104 7.62 -12.49 -7.40
C ARG A 104 6.88 -12.86 -6.12
N ASP A 105 5.72 -13.49 -6.27
CA ASP A 105 4.88 -13.93 -5.15
C ASP A 105 4.64 -12.84 -4.10
N VAL A 106 4.46 -11.60 -4.56
CA VAL A 106 4.36 -10.43 -3.69
C VAL A 106 3.11 -10.52 -2.80
N LYS A 107 3.31 -10.32 -1.50
CA LYS A 107 2.25 -10.19 -0.50
C LYS A 107 2.35 -8.83 0.18
N ALA A 108 1.22 -8.13 0.24
CA ALA A 108 1.04 -6.93 1.05
C ALA A 108 -0.19 -7.14 1.93
N SER A 109 0.00 -7.22 3.24
CA SER A 109 -1.07 -7.57 4.19
C SER A 109 -1.19 -6.53 5.27
N VAL A 110 -2.36 -5.91 5.40
CA VAL A 110 -2.69 -5.06 6.55
C VAL A 110 -2.83 -5.97 7.77
N VAL A 111 -1.94 -5.82 8.75
CA VAL A 111 -1.89 -6.68 9.96
C VAL A 111 -2.36 -5.97 11.22
N SER A 112 -2.52 -4.64 11.15
CA SER A 112 -2.93 -3.77 12.26
C SER A 112 -3.60 -2.54 11.66
N CYS A 113 -4.64 -2.01 12.29
CA CYS A 113 -5.33 -0.80 11.85
C CYS A 113 -5.99 -0.06 13.01
N ARG A 114 -5.77 1.26 13.11
CA ARG A 114 -6.36 2.09 14.18
C ARG A 114 -7.89 2.08 14.20
N GLU A 115 -8.53 1.97 13.04
CA GLU A 115 -9.99 1.84 12.96
C GLU A 115 -10.54 0.59 13.66
N ARG A 116 -9.72 -0.47 13.80
CA ARG A 116 -10.08 -1.68 14.55
C ARG A 116 -9.77 -1.57 16.05
N GLY A 117 -9.18 -0.47 16.51
CA GLY A 117 -8.75 -0.25 17.89
C GLY A 117 -7.28 -0.55 18.16
N ASP A 118 -6.47 -0.84 17.13
CA ASP A 118 -5.03 -1.08 17.30
C ASP A 118 -4.24 0.23 17.49
N ASP A 119 -3.03 0.17 18.05
CA ASP A 119 -2.19 1.36 18.31
C ASP A 119 -1.72 2.07 17.02
N ALA A 120 -1.56 1.31 15.94
CA ALA A 120 -1.05 1.80 14.66
C ALA A 120 -1.65 1.04 13.48
N THR A 121 -1.67 1.68 12.31
CA THR A 121 -1.97 1.01 11.04
C THR A 121 -0.66 0.53 10.40
N VAL A 122 -0.57 -0.78 10.15
CA VAL A 122 0.65 -1.44 9.68
C VAL A 122 0.34 -2.43 8.56
N THR A 123 1.14 -2.35 7.49
CA THR A 123 1.12 -3.34 6.40
C THR A 123 2.47 -4.03 6.29
N ILE A 124 2.46 -5.36 6.17
CA ILE A 124 3.67 -6.15 5.92
C ILE A 124 3.80 -6.45 4.43
N LEU A 125 4.98 -6.19 3.89
CA LEU A 125 5.39 -6.44 2.50
C LEU A 125 6.41 -7.58 2.44
N ARG A 126 6.16 -8.56 1.57
CA ARG A 126 7.07 -9.71 1.33
C ARG A 126 7.05 -10.13 -0.15
N TRP A 127 8.15 -10.68 -0.64
CA TRP A 127 8.31 -11.24 -1.99
C TRP A 127 9.38 -12.33 -2.01
N ARG A 128 9.45 -13.09 -3.11
CA ARG A 128 10.48 -14.11 -3.42
C ARG A 128 11.41 -13.69 -4.55
#